data_AF-A0A1F7W1S4-F1
#
_entry.id   AF-A0A1F7W1S4-F1
#
_cell.length_a   1.000
_cell.length_b   1.000
_cell.length_c   1.000
_cell.angle_alpha   90.00
_cell.angle_beta   90.00
_cell.angle_gamma   90.00
#
_symmetry.space_group_name_H-M   'P 1'
#
loop_
_entity.id
_entity.type
_entity.pdbx_description
1 polymer ?
#
loop_
_entity_poly.entity_id
_entity_poly.type
_entity_poly.pdbx_seq_one_letter_code
_entity_poly.pdbx_strand_id
1 'polypeptide(L)'
;MDLFLSAQDIQCITFGLVKDQTLFCEKTFDVPPENYLASLHTFLLEQSLSVSDIKRVFVVNGPGSFTASRVSVVIANTIAFTQQIGMVSIENPDRRPMRELMETVLQSKEQTFVVPAYDRPPNIT
;
A
#
# COMPACT_ATOMS: atom_id res chain seq x y z
N MET A 1 -4.50 6.82 -12.54
CA MET A 1 -5.06 5.72 -11.72
C MET A 1 -4.51 5.89 -10.32
N ASP A 2 -5.23 5.51 -9.27
CA ASP A 2 -4.68 5.53 -7.90
C ASP A 2 -4.25 4.11 -7.52
N LEU A 3 -3.12 3.95 -6.82
CA LEU A 3 -2.60 2.66 -6.38
C LEU A 3 -2.86 2.46 -4.89
N PHE A 4 -3.36 1.29 -4.48
CA PHE A 4 -3.55 0.92 -3.09
C PHE A 4 -2.65 -0.27 -2.73
N LEU A 5 -1.84 -0.15 -1.68
CA LEU A 5 -0.98 -1.21 -1.16
C LEU A 5 -1.42 -1.63 0.25
N SER A 6 -1.48 -2.93 0.51
CA SER A 6 -1.65 -3.49 1.86
C SER A 6 -0.76 -4.71 2.07
N ALA A 7 0.08 -4.65 3.10
CA ALA A 7 0.95 -5.76 3.50
C ALA A 7 1.05 -5.82 5.03
N GLN A 8 0.00 -6.36 5.66
CA GLN A 8 -0.05 -6.56 7.12
C GLN A 8 0.41 -7.96 7.55
N ASP A 9 0.42 -8.92 6.63
CA ASP A 9 1.02 -10.24 6.79
C ASP A 9 2.41 -10.25 6.13
N ILE A 10 3.37 -10.95 6.72
CA ILE A 10 4.71 -11.10 6.12
C ILE A 10 4.71 -12.00 4.89
N GLN A 11 3.70 -12.85 4.73
CA GLN A 11 3.66 -13.85 3.67
C GLN A 11 2.99 -13.36 2.38
N CYS A 12 2.36 -12.18 2.40
CA CYS A 12 1.67 -11.68 1.22
C CYS A 12 1.63 -10.15 1.15
N ILE A 13 1.35 -9.64 -0.05
CA ILE A 13 1.00 -8.24 -0.32
C ILE A 13 -0.22 -8.20 -1.24
N THR A 14 -1.12 -7.26 -0.99
CA THR A 14 -2.26 -6.99 -1.86
C THR A 14 -2.09 -5.62 -2.50
N PHE A 15 -2.26 -5.59 -3.82
CA PHE A 15 -2.32 -4.36 -4.61
C PHE A 15 -3.73 -4.14 -5.12
N GLY A 16 -4.18 -2.89 -5.12
CA GLY A 16 -5.44 -2.46 -5.71
C GLY A 16 -5.24 -1.28 -6.64
N LEU A 17 -6.07 -1.19 -7.67
CA LEU A 17 -6.22 0.02 -8.48
C LEU A 17 -7.55 0.67 -8.14
N VAL A 18 -7.51 1.97 -7.90
CA VAL A 18 -8.69 2.78 -7.60
C VAL A 18 -8.91 3.76 -8.74
N LYS A 19 -10.14 3.78 -9.25
CA LYS A 19 -10.61 4.69 -10.28
C LYS A 19 -11.90 5.35 -9.81
N ASP A 20 -11.97 6.68 -9.90
CA ASP A 20 -13.16 7.45 -9.51
C ASP A 20 -13.66 7.07 -8.10
N GLN A 21 -12.72 7.00 -7.14
CA GLN A 21 -12.96 6.67 -5.72
C GLN A 21 -13.48 5.23 -5.46
N THR A 22 -13.50 4.38 -6.48
CA THR A 22 -13.96 2.99 -6.39
C THR A 22 -12.80 2.03 -6.64
N LEU A 23 -12.71 0.96 -5.86
CA LEU A 23 -11.75 -0.11 -6.09
C LEU A 23 -12.11 -0.83 -7.40
N PHE A 24 -11.28 -0.65 -8.43
CA PHE A 24 -11.48 -1.20 -9.76
C PHE A 24 -11.03 -2.66 -9.85
N CYS A 25 -9.84 -2.97 -9.32
CA CYS A 25 -9.34 -4.33 -9.20
C CYS A 25 -8.41 -4.44 -8.00
N GLU A 26 -8.26 -5.65 -7.50
CA GLU A 26 -7.25 -5.99 -6.49
C GLU A 26 -6.67 -7.37 -6.79
N LYS A 27 -5.41 -7.59 -6.37
CA LYS A 27 -4.73 -8.87 -6.48
C LYS A 27 -3.79 -9.06 -5.31
N THR A 28 -3.87 -10.23 -4.68
CA THR A 28 -2.95 -10.66 -3.63
C THR A 28 -1.85 -11.54 -4.23
N PHE A 29 -0.62 -11.32 -3.78
CA PHE A 29 0.54 -12.13 -4.11
C PHE A 29 1.08 -12.76 -2.82
N ASP A 30 1.09 -14.08 -2.75
CA ASP A 30 1.65 -14.86 -1.65
C ASP A 30 3.17 -14.98 -1.82
N VAL A 31 3.87 -13.88 -1.52
CA VAL A 31 5.31 -13.74 -1.66
C VAL A 31 5.89 -13.05 -0.43
N PRO A 32 7.16 -13.30 -0.08
CA PRO A 32 7.80 -12.60 1.02
C PRO A 32 8.19 -11.16 0.61
N PRO A 33 8.52 -10.27 1.57
CA PRO A 33 8.71 -8.83 1.32
C PRO A 33 9.77 -8.49 0.28
N GLU A 34 10.79 -9.33 0.10
CA GLU A 34 11.87 -9.15 -0.88
C GLU A 34 11.34 -9.14 -2.33
N ASN A 35 10.17 -9.73 -2.56
CA ASN A 35 9.56 -9.84 -3.89
C ASN A 35 8.43 -8.82 -4.14
N TYR A 36 8.07 -7.98 -3.17
CA TYR A 36 6.94 -7.05 -3.30
C TYR A 36 7.09 -6.10 -4.50
N LEU A 37 8.29 -5.58 -4.75
CA LEU A 37 8.51 -4.67 -5.87
C LEU A 37 8.37 -5.38 -7.23
N ALA A 38 8.86 -6.63 -7.33
CA ALA A 38 8.69 -7.44 -8.52
C ALA A 38 7.20 -7.76 -8.77
N SER A 39 6.46 -8.10 -7.71
CA SER A 39 5.02 -8.33 -7.77
C SER A 39 4.24 -7.07 -8.16
N LEU A 40 4.62 -5.90 -7.67
CA LEU A 40 4.02 -4.63 -8.09
C LEU A 40 4.25 -4.37 -9.59
N HIS A 41 5.48 -4.59 -10.07
CA HIS A 41 5.79 -4.45 -11.49
C HIS A 41 4.94 -5.39 -12.36
N THR A 42 4.84 -6.67 -11.98
CA THR A 42 3.95 -7.63 -12.65
C THR A 42 2.49 -7.19 -12.61
N PHE A 43 1.99 -6.75 -11.45
CA PHE A 43 0.62 -6.26 -11.30
C PHE A 43 0.32 -5.09 -12.24
N LEU A 44 1.19 -4.08 -12.31
CA LEU A 44 1.00 -2.94 -13.20
C LEU A 44 1.05 -3.35 -14.68
N LEU A 45 1.99 -4.22 -15.07
CA LEU A 45 2.09 -4.73 -16.45
C LEU A 45 0.84 -5.50 -16.88
N GLU A 46 0.28 -6.35 -16.01
CA GLU A 46 -0.98 -7.06 -16.27
C GLU A 46 -2.16 -6.11 -16.54
N GLN A 47 -2.11 -4.90 -15.96
CA GLN A 47 -3.11 -3.85 -16.18
C GLN A 47 -2.73 -2.87 -17.31
N SER A 48 -1.65 -3.14 -18.06
CA SER A 48 -1.10 -2.24 -19.08
C SER A 48 -0.78 -0.84 -18.54
N LEU A 49 -0.29 -0.78 -17.30
CA LEU A 49 0.10 0.45 -16.61
C LEU A 49 1.59 0.44 -16.26
N SER A 50 2.11 1.63 -16.03
CA SER A 50 3.43 1.91 -15.49
C SER A 50 3.31 2.74 -14.21
N VAL A 51 4.42 2.90 -13.48
CA VAL A 51 4.44 3.75 -12.27
C VAL A 51 4.08 5.22 -12.61
N SER A 52 4.42 5.71 -13.80
CA SER A 52 4.06 7.07 -14.24
C SER A 52 2.57 7.29 -14.48
N ASP A 53 1.76 6.22 -14.58
CA ASP A 53 0.30 6.34 -14.72
C ASP A 53 -0.42 6.48 -13.37
N ILE A 54 0.32 6.33 -12.28
CA ILE A 54 -0.17 6.45 -10.91
C ILE A 54 -0.22 7.91 -10.50
N LYS A 55 -1.38 8.36 -10.02
CA LYS A 55 -1.66 9.76 -9.68
C LYS A 55 -1.71 10.02 -8.18
N ARG A 56 -1.89 8.96 -7.39
CA ARG A 56 -1.92 8.98 -5.94
C ARG A 56 -1.68 7.57 -5.40
N VAL A 57 -1.14 7.48 -4.18
CA VAL A 57 -0.90 6.20 -3.52
C VAL A 57 -1.66 6.13 -2.19
N PHE A 58 -2.36 5.02 -1.97
CA PHE A 58 -2.94 4.65 -0.69
C PHE A 58 -2.14 3.50 -0.10
N VAL A 59 -1.86 3.55 1.19
CA VAL A 59 -1.10 2.49 1.85
C VAL A 59 -1.68 2.18 3.22
N VAL A 60 -1.86 0.89 3.50
CA VAL A 60 -2.10 0.44 4.86
C VAL A 60 -0.77 0.48 5.61
N ASN A 61 -0.63 1.39 6.57
CA ASN A 61 0.63 1.59 7.29
C ASN A 61 0.74 0.73 8.55
N GLY A 62 -0.32 0.05 8.98
CA GLY A 62 -0.30 -0.91 10.10
C GLY A 62 -1.63 -0.96 10.87
N PRO A 63 -1.66 -1.56 12.08
CA PRO A 63 -0.60 -2.42 12.63
C PRO A 63 -0.49 -3.73 11.84
N GLY A 64 0.71 -4.31 11.79
CA GLY A 64 0.98 -5.54 11.04
C GLY A 64 2.41 -6.02 11.21
N SER A 65 2.82 -7.00 10.40
CA SER A 65 4.22 -7.45 10.33
C SER A 65 5.13 -6.26 10.12
N PHE A 66 6.14 -6.12 10.99
CA PHE A 66 6.97 -4.92 10.95
C PHE A 66 7.84 -4.84 9.70
N THR A 67 8.34 -5.98 9.21
CA THR A 67 9.07 -6.03 7.94
C THR A 67 8.14 -5.69 6.77
N ALA A 68 6.97 -6.33 6.70
CA ALA A 68 6.04 -6.13 5.59
C ALA A 68 5.53 -4.68 5.52
N SER A 69 5.13 -4.12 6.66
CA SER A 69 4.63 -2.74 6.77
C SER A 69 5.71 -1.72 6.41
N ARG A 70 6.97 -1.96 6.81
CA ARG A 70 8.10 -1.10 6.40
C ARG A 70 8.30 -1.12 4.90
N VAL A 71 8.38 -2.32 4.32
CA VAL A 71 8.66 -2.46 2.88
C VAL A 71 7.52 -1.85 2.06
N SER A 72 6.26 -2.12 2.41
CA SER A 72 5.11 -1.55 1.68
C SER A 72 5.04 -0.02 1.79
N VAL A 73 5.28 0.55 2.98
CA VAL A 73 5.33 2.01 3.18
C VAL A 73 6.52 2.64 2.45
N VAL A 74 7.70 1.99 2.43
CA VAL A 74 8.86 2.47 1.67
C VAL A 74 8.56 2.48 0.16
N ILE A 75 7.93 1.44 -0.36
CA ILE A 75 7.50 1.39 -1.77
C ILE A 75 6.54 2.55 -2.06
N ALA A 76 5.52 2.74 -1.23
CA ALA A 76 4.54 3.81 -1.38
C ALA A 76 5.21 5.20 -1.37
N ASN A 77 6.03 5.47 -0.35
CA ASN A 77 6.79 6.72 -0.23
C ASN A 77 7.71 6.95 -1.43
N THR A 78 8.39 5.92 -1.93
CA THR A 78 9.30 6.03 -3.08
C THR A 78 8.53 6.41 -4.34
N ILE A 79 7.40 5.76 -4.61
CA ILE A 79 6.55 6.09 -5.77
C ILE A 79 6.04 7.53 -5.64
N ALA A 80 5.52 7.90 -4.48
CA ALA A 80 5.00 9.24 -4.26
C ALA A 80 6.05 10.33 -4.42
N PHE A 81 7.24 10.10 -3.86
CA PHE A 81 8.37 11.01 -3.97
C PHE A 81 8.87 11.15 -5.41
N THR A 82 9.06 10.05 -6.12
CA THR A 82 9.60 10.05 -7.49
C THR A 82 8.62 10.63 -8.51
N GLN A 83 7.31 10.42 -8.32
CA GLN A 83 6.25 10.94 -9.19
C GLN A 83 5.71 12.30 -8.74
N GLN A 84 6.14 12.83 -7.59
CA GLN A 84 5.63 14.08 -6.99
C GLN A 84 4.10 14.06 -6.81
N ILE A 85 3.57 12.93 -6.31
CA ILE A 85 2.14 12.71 -6.08
C ILE A 85 1.82 12.58 -4.59
N GLY A 86 0.56 12.84 -4.22
CA GLY A 86 0.08 12.71 -2.85
C GLY A 86 -0.08 11.26 -2.38
N MET A 87 -0.17 11.09 -1.05
CA MET A 87 -0.45 9.80 -0.42
C MET A 87 -1.53 9.89 0.64
N VAL A 88 -2.21 8.76 0.90
CA VAL A 88 -3.06 8.59 2.07
C VAL A 88 -2.63 7.32 2.81
N SER A 89 -2.42 7.44 4.11
CA SER A 89 -2.14 6.31 5.00
C SER A 89 -3.38 5.95 5.82
N ILE A 90 -3.58 4.65 6.05
CA ILE A 90 -4.72 4.13 6.80
C ILE A 90 -4.26 3.02 7.73
N GLU A 91 -4.74 3.07 8.96
CA GLU A 91 -4.59 1.97 9.90
C GLU A 91 -5.71 0.94 9.70
N ASN A 92 -5.36 -0.34 9.76
CA ASN A 92 -6.30 -1.46 9.60
C ASN A 92 -6.13 -2.52 10.71
N PRO A 93 -6.34 -2.17 11.99
CA PRO A 93 -6.13 -3.10 13.11
C PRO A 93 -6.96 -4.38 12.98
N ASP A 94 -8.17 -4.27 12.44
CA ASP A 94 -9.11 -5.40 12.29
C ASP A 94 -8.90 -6.22 11.02
N ARG A 95 -7.85 -5.92 10.23
CA ARG A 95 -7.52 -6.61 8.96
C ARG A 95 -8.71 -6.69 7.99
N ARG A 96 -9.48 -5.61 7.90
CA ARG A 96 -10.62 -5.47 6.98
C ARG A 96 -10.15 -5.57 5.53
N PRO A 97 -11.00 -6.09 4.63
CA PRO A 97 -10.68 -6.14 3.20
C PRO A 97 -10.53 -4.74 2.60
N MET A 98 -9.74 -4.63 1.53
CA MET A 98 -9.38 -3.35 0.91
C MET A 98 -10.61 -2.54 0.46
N ARG A 99 -11.67 -3.22 0.00
CA ARG A 99 -12.93 -2.58 -0.38
C ARG A 99 -13.58 -1.80 0.77
N GLU A 100 -13.57 -2.34 1.98
CA GLU A 100 -14.12 -1.65 3.16
C GLU A 100 -13.24 -0.48 3.59
N LEU A 101 -11.92 -0.57 3.39
CA LEU A 101 -10.99 0.50 3.71
C LEU A 101 -11.18 1.74 2.83
N MET A 102 -11.76 1.59 1.63
CA MET A 102 -12.01 2.71 0.72
C MET A 102 -12.82 3.83 1.38
N GLU A 103 -13.82 3.49 2.21
CA GLU A 103 -14.60 4.52 2.93
C GLU A 103 -13.71 5.37 3.84
N THR A 104 -12.70 4.76 4.45
CA THR A 104 -11.72 5.45 5.30
C THR A 104 -10.73 6.27 4.46
N VAL A 105 -10.31 5.77 3.29
CA VAL A 105 -9.44 6.50 2.35
C VAL A 105 -10.06 7.85 1.99
N LEU A 106 -11.36 7.86 1.66
CA LEU A 106 -12.04 9.06 1.15
C LEU A 106 -12.19 10.18 2.17
N GLN A 107 -12.15 9.84 3.46
CA GLN A 107 -12.23 10.80 4.56
C GLN A 107 -10.86 11.26 5.07
N SER A 108 -9.80 10.57 4.65
CA SER A 108 -8.45 10.79 5.15
C SER A 108 -7.75 11.90 4.39
N LYS A 109 -6.85 12.61 5.09
CA LYS A 109 -6.08 13.71 4.51
C LYS A 109 -4.89 13.20 3.73
N GLU A 110 -4.58 13.87 2.63
CA GLU A 110 -3.36 13.61 1.89
C GLU A 110 -2.12 14.05 2.70
N GLN A 111 -1.05 13.29 2.53
CA GLN A 111 0.23 13.40 3.22
C GLN A 111 1.36 13.30 2.19
N THR A 112 2.50 13.92 2.49
CA THR A 112 3.71 13.86 1.66
C THR A 112 4.64 12.71 2.03
N PHE A 113 4.51 12.16 3.23
CA PHE A 113 5.34 11.08 3.75
C PHE A 113 4.57 10.28 4.80
N VAL A 114 4.73 8.95 4.77
CA VAL A 114 4.06 8.02 5.69
C VAL A 114 5.07 7.22 6.48
N VAL A 115 4.79 6.98 7.76
CA VAL A 115 5.57 6.09 8.63
C VAL A 115 4.74 4.85 8.96
N PRO A 116 5.33 3.64 8.96
CA PRO A 116 4.64 2.42 9.38
C PRO A 116 4.28 2.46 10.88
N ALA A 117 3.08 2.00 11.20
CA ALA A 117 2.58 1.73 12.54
C ALA A 117 2.83 0.26 12.90
N TYR A 118 3.47 0.02 14.04
CA TYR A 118 3.85 -1.32 14.48
C TYR A 118 2.91 -1.85 15.58
N ASP A 119 2.76 -3.17 15.65
CA ASP A 119 1.97 -3.85 16.68
C ASP A 119 2.71 -3.99 18.02
N ARG A 120 4.02 -3.67 18.06
CA ARG A 120 4.91 -3.95 19.19
C ARG A 120 5.96 -2.85 19.36
N PRO A 121 6.43 -2.59 20.59
CA PRO A 121 7.57 -1.70 20.82
C PRO A 121 8.86 -2.29 20.20
N PRO A 122 9.85 -1.44 19.86
CA PRO A 122 11.15 -1.90 19.40
C PRO A 122 11.78 -2.88 20.39
N ASN A 123 12.17 -4.07 19.92
CA ASN A 123 12.96 -5.00 20.71
C ASN A 123 14.44 -4.67 20.56
N ILE A 124 14.95 -3.79 21.42
CA ILE A 124 16.37 -3.42 21.48
C ILE A 124 17.01 -4.29 22.56
N THR A 125 17.77 -5.29 22.15
CA THR A 125 18.59 -6.16 23.03
C THR A 125 20.01 -5.65 23.15
#